data_AF-A0A7S0J6Q0-F1
#
_entry.id   AF-A0A7S0J6Q0-F1
#
_cell.length_a   1.000
_cell.length_b   1.000
_cell.length_c   1.000
_cell.angle_alpha   90.00
_cell.angle_beta   90.00
_cell.angle_gamma   90.00
#
_symmetry.space_group_name_H-M   'P 1'
#
loop_
_entity.id
_entity.type
_entity.pdbx_description
1 polymer ?
#
loop_
_entity_poly.entity_id
_entity_poly.type
_entity_poly.pdbx_seq_one_letter_code
_entity_poly.pdbx_strand_id
1 'polypeptide(L)'
;SYILLNTRTEPINPDKLLWEIHFWIGSKSTQDEFGTAAYKTVELDDKLGGHAVQHREVEESESDLFLSYFPGRRLQYLSGGVASGFTHVEEEKREPQLFEVKGKAANLR
;
A
#
# COMPACT_ATOMS: atom_id res chain seq x y z
N SER A 1 -3.03 7.72 1.33
CA SER A 1 -2.02 7.35 0.31
C SER A 1 -2.44 7.74 -1.11
N TYR A 2 -1.50 7.95 -2.02
CA TYR A 2 -1.75 8.27 -3.44
C TYR A 2 -0.89 7.41 -4.39
N ILE A 3 -1.31 7.29 -5.64
CA ILE A 3 -0.51 6.71 -6.74
C ILE A 3 -0.41 7.75 -7.86
N LEU A 4 0.80 7.98 -8.35
CA LEU A 4 1.11 8.86 -9.46
C LEU A 4 1.82 8.06 -10.55
N LEU A 5 1.36 8.18 -11.79
CA LEU A 5 2.01 7.60 -12.97
C LEU A 5 2.58 8.75 -13.82
N ASN A 6 3.90 8.78 -13.97
CA ASN A 6 4.55 9.60 -14.98
C ASN A 6 4.70 8.78 -16.27
N THR A 7 4.29 9.36 -17.39
CA THR A 7 4.46 8.76 -18.73
C THR A 7 5.24 9.74 -19.60
N ARG A 8 6.30 9.26 -20.23
CA ARG A 8 7.11 10.05 -21.17
C ARG A 8 7.50 9.21 -22.38
N THR A 9 7.74 9.84 -23.51
CA THR A 9 8.30 9.17 -24.69
C THR A 9 9.78 8.88 -24.47
N GLU A 10 10.26 7.74 -24.97
CA GLU A 10 11.68 7.42 -24.95
C GLU A 10 12.44 8.41 -25.85
N PRO A 11 13.59 8.98 -25.40
CA PRO A 11 14.32 9.98 -26.20
C PRO A 11 14.81 9.47 -27.56
N ILE A 12 15.06 8.16 -27.66
CA ILE A 12 15.64 7.51 -28.85
C ILE A 12 14.54 6.96 -29.76
N ASN A 13 13.46 6.43 -29.18
CA ASN A 13 12.33 5.87 -29.92
C ASN A 13 11.01 6.52 -29.48
N PRO A 14 10.51 7.53 -30.21
CA PRO A 14 9.29 8.27 -29.85
C PRO A 14 8.03 7.42 -29.80
N ASP A 15 8.00 6.26 -30.48
CA ASP A 15 6.86 5.33 -30.46
C ASP A 15 6.81 4.48 -29.18
N LYS A 16 7.87 4.54 -28.36
CA LYS A 16 7.97 3.82 -27.09
C LYS A 16 7.76 4.77 -25.92
N LEU A 17 6.96 4.32 -24.96
CA LEU A 17 6.72 5.03 -23.70
C LEU A 17 7.57 4.45 -22.57
N LEU A 18 7.98 5.33 -21.67
CA LEU A 18 8.62 5.03 -20.39
C LEU A 18 7.66 5.43 -19.28
N TRP A 19 7.60 4.60 -18.24
CA TRP A 19 6.68 4.76 -17.13
C TRP A 19 7.44 4.76 -15.79
N GLU A 20 7.09 5.73 -14.95
CA GLU A 20 7.54 5.78 -13.55
C GLU A 20 6.27 5.80 -12.68
N ILE A 21 6.07 4.79 -11.84
CA ILE A 21 4.94 4.72 -10.90
C ILE A 21 5.45 5.07 -9.52
N HIS A 22 4.86 6.08 -8.90
CA HIS A 22 5.17 6.51 -7.55
C HIS A 22 3.97 6.21 -6.66
N PHE A 23 4.16 5.48 -5.57
CA PHE A 23 3.16 5.40 -4.51
C PHE A 23 3.61 6.25 -3.32
N TRP A 24 2.78 7.23 -2.99
CA TRP A 24 3.05 8.19 -1.94
C TRP A 24 2.30 7.83 -0.66
N ILE A 25 3.03 7.82 0.45
CA ILE A 25 2.54 7.45 1.78
C ILE A 25 2.57 8.68 2.67
N GLY A 26 1.38 9.10 3.13
CA GLY A 26 1.25 10.20 4.07
C GLY A 26 1.61 9.79 5.48
N SER A 27 2.06 10.74 6.30
CA SER A 27 2.44 10.53 7.71
C SER A 27 1.30 9.93 8.55
N LYS A 28 0.05 10.20 8.16
CA LYS A 28 -1.17 9.69 8.78
C LYS A 28 -1.85 8.56 8.00
N SER A 29 -1.24 8.06 6.92
CA SER A 29 -1.82 6.96 6.14
C SER A 29 -1.83 5.68 6.96
N THR A 30 -2.97 4.98 6.94
CA THR A 30 -3.16 3.77 7.74
C THR A 30 -2.58 2.55 7.02
N GLN A 31 -2.40 1.43 7.74
CA GLN A 31 -1.74 0.23 7.22
C GLN A 31 -2.41 -0.30 5.95
N ASP A 32 -3.73 -0.28 5.94
CA ASP A 32 -4.54 -0.67 4.79
C ASP A 32 -4.37 0.26 3.60
N GLU A 33 -4.27 1.57 3.83
CA GLU A 33 -4.15 2.55 2.76
C GLU A 33 -2.79 2.45 2.06
N PHE A 34 -1.69 2.38 2.81
CA PHE A 34 -0.38 2.24 2.17
C PHE A 34 -0.16 0.83 1.61
N GLY A 35 -0.72 -0.20 2.23
CA GLY A 35 -0.71 -1.57 1.69
C GLY A 35 -1.49 -1.65 0.38
N THR A 36 -2.66 -1.02 0.31
CA THR A 36 -3.48 -0.95 -0.90
C THR A 36 -2.75 -0.16 -1.99
N ALA A 37 -2.11 0.96 -1.66
CA ALA A 37 -1.34 1.74 -2.63
C ALA A 37 -0.18 0.92 -3.23
N ALA A 38 0.56 0.18 -2.39
CA ALA A 38 1.64 -0.71 -2.86
C ALA A 38 1.10 -1.83 -3.77
N TYR A 39 0.02 -2.50 -3.37
CA TYR A 39 -0.61 -3.56 -4.17
C TYR A 39 -1.09 -3.04 -5.53
N LYS A 40 -1.73 -1.86 -5.55
CA LYS A 40 -2.24 -1.24 -6.77
C LYS A 40 -1.13 -0.75 -7.70
N THR A 41 0.03 -0.37 -7.17
CA THR A 41 1.23 -0.07 -7.97
C THR A 41 1.71 -1.30 -8.73
N VAL A 42 1.76 -2.46 -8.08
CA VAL A 42 2.12 -3.74 -8.74
C VAL A 42 1.09 -4.10 -9.80
N GLU A 43 -0.21 -4.01 -9.49
CA GLU A 43 -1.29 -4.29 -10.45
C GLU A 43 -1.21 -3.36 -11.69
N LEU A 44 -0.80 -2.10 -11.49
CA LEU A 44 -0.62 -1.13 -12.57
C LEU A 44 0.61 -1.46 -13.43
N ASP A 45 1.74 -1.79 -12.81
CA ASP A 45 2.95 -2.20 -13.54
C ASP A 45 2.71 -3.45 -14.40
N ASP A 46 2.01 -4.45 -13.85
CA ASP A 46 1.62 -5.65 -14.58
C ASP A 46 0.78 -5.30 -15.83
N LYS A 47 -0.13 -4.32 -15.73
CA LYS A 47 -0.92 -3.82 -16.88
C LYS A 47 -0.08 -3.05 -17.91
N LEU A 48 1.06 -2.52 -17.50
CA LEU A 48 2.04 -1.87 -18.37
C LEU A 48 3.11 -2.86 -18.88
N GLY A 49 2.93 -4.16 -18.64
CA GLY A 49 3.82 -5.21 -19.10
C GLY A 49 5.07 -5.39 -18.24
N GLY A 50 5.08 -4.91 -17.00
CA GLY A 50 6.21 -5.04 -16.07
C GLY A 50 7.42 -4.18 -16.46
N HIS A 51 7.19 -3.09 -17.19
CA HIS A 51 8.22 -2.19 -17.70
C HIS A 51 8.33 -0.89 -16.92
N ALA A 52 7.43 -0.63 -15.97
CA ALA A 52 7.45 0.61 -15.21
C ALA A 52 8.48 0.52 -14.07
N VAL A 53 9.13 1.64 -13.77
CA VAL A 53 9.96 1.77 -12.57
C VAL A 53 9.06 2.18 -11.41
N GLN A 54 9.11 1.42 -10.31
CA GLN A 54 8.28 1.68 -9.13
C GLN A 54 9.08 2.44 -8.06
N HIS A 55 8.50 3.51 -7.52
CA HIS A 55 9.10 4.38 -6.52
C HIS A 55 8.22 4.47 -5.28
N ARG A 56 8.84 4.33 -4.10
CA ARG A 56 8.18 4.54 -2.81
C ARG A 56 8.47 5.94 -2.32
N GLU A 57 7.43 6.77 -2.26
CA GLU A 57 7.51 8.15 -1.79
C GLU A 57 6.88 8.26 -0.39
N VAL A 58 7.58 8.89 0.55
CA VAL A 58 7.09 9.12 1.91
C VAL A 58 6.99 10.61 2.13
N GLU A 59 5.91 11.06 2.77
CA GLU A 59 5.74 12.45 3.20
C GLU A 59 7.02 12.98 3.87
N GLU A 60 7.50 14.15 3.42
CA GLU A 60 8.74 14.80 3.87
C GLU A 60 10.05 14.08 3.50
N SER A 61 10.00 13.04 2.67
CA SER A 61 11.17 12.29 2.19
C SER A 61 10.99 11.81 0.75
N GLU A 62 10.31 12.61 -0.07
CA GLU A 62 10.09 12.35 -1.47
C GLU A 62 11.38 12.47 -2.29
N SER A 63 11.47 11.66 -3.35
CA SER A 63 12.57 11.72 -4.31
C SER A 63 12.59 13.04 -5.08
N ASP A 64 13.80 13.48 -5.47
CA ASP A 64 13.96 14.66 -6.34
C ASP A 64 13.19 14.50 -7.67
N LEU A 65 13.10 13.26 -8.18
CA LEU A 65 12.31 12.93 -9.36
C LEU A 65 10.83 13.22 -9.15
N PHE A 66 10.24 12.74 -8.06
CA PHE A 66 8.84 12.98 -7.74
C PHE A 66 8.55 14.48 -7.53
N LEU A 67 9.43 15.16 -6.79
CA LEU A 67 9.31 16.60 -6.54
C LEU A 67 9.42 17.42 -7.84
N SER A 68 10.20 16.95 -8.82
CA SER A 68 10.36 17.63 -10.11
C SER A 68 9.05 17.74 -10.92
N TYR A 69 8.06 16.88 -10.63
CA TYR A 69 6.76 16.89 -11.31
C TYR A 69 5.84 18.04 -10.90
N PHE A 70 6.17 18.77 -9.83
CA PHE A 70 5.37 19.87 -9.29
C PHE A 70 6.13 21.21 -9.40
N PRO A 71 6.47 21.69 -10.62
CA PRO A 71 7.22 22.92 -10.78
C PRO A 71 6.40 24.14 -10.32
N GLY A 72 7.02 25.04 -9.57
CA GLY A 72 6.41 26.30 -9.12
C GLY A 72 5.35 26.18 -8.01
N ARG A 73 4.89 24.97 -7.67
CA ARG A 73 4.03 24.68 -6.52
C ARG A 73 4.74 23.70 -5.61
N ARG A 74 5.10 24.14 -4.41
CA ARG A 74 5.54 23.21 -3.35
C ARG A 74 4.41 22.22 -3.10
N LEU A 75 4.74 20.94 -3.01
CA LEU A 75 3.82 19.91 -2.53
C LEU A 75 3.16 20.42 -1.24
N GLN A 76 1.82 20.38 -1.17
CA GLN A 76 1.08 20.88 -0.02
C GLN A 76 0.50 19.70 0.75
N TYR A 77 0.87 19.61 2.03
CA TYR A 77 0.29 18.63 2.95
C TYR A 77 -0.99 19.22 3.54
N LEU A 78 -2.11 18.56 3.27
CA LEU A 78 -3.40 18.93 3.84
C LEU A 78 -3.69 18.03 5.04
N SER A 79 -4.22 18.63 6.11
CA SER A 79 -4.69 17.87 7.25
C SER A 79 -5.99 17.14 6.94
N GLY A 80 -6.14 15.95 7.52
CA GLY A 80 -7.28 15.07 7.27
C GLY A 80 -6.91 13.93 6.32
N GLY A 81 -7.92 13.31 5.71
CA GLY A 81 -7.76 12.13 4.87
C GLY A 81 -8.99 11.22 4.95
N VAL A 82 -8.90 10.07 4.32
CA VAL A 82 -9.90 9.00 4.44
C VAL A 82 -9.58 8.21 5.71
N ALA A 83 -10.62 7.78 6.43
CA ALA A 83 -10.42 6.90 7.59
C ALA A 83 -10.02 5.49 7.12
N SER A 84 -9.30 4.74 7.95
CA SER A 84 -8.94 3.35 7.66
C SER A 84 -10.17 2.54 7.25
N GLY A 85 -10.02 1.72 6.21
CA GLY A 85 -11.00 0.73 5.81
C GLY A 85 -10.93 -0.57 6.62
N PHE A 86 -9.93 -0.72 7.51
CA PHE A 86 -9.81 -1.89 8.38
C PHE A 86 -10.69 -1.75 9.63
N THR A 87 -11.26 -2.88 10.06
CA THR A 87 -11.92 -2.99 11.36
C THR A 87 -10.90 -3.46 12.40
N HIS A 88 -10.85 -2.79 13.55
CA HIS A 88 -10.01 -3.23 14.66
C HIS A 88 -10.58 -4.52 15.26
N VAL A 89 -9.81 -5.60 15.23
CA VAL A 89 -10.14 -6.85 15.92
C VAL A 89 -9.37 -6.84 17.23
N GLU A 90 -10.05 -6.69 18.36
CA GLU A 90 -9.43 -6.92 19.66
C GLU A 90 -9.13 -8.42 19.82
N GLU A 91 -7.98 -8.75 20.39
CA GLU A 91 -7.69 -10.13 20.77
C GLU A 91 -8.81 -10.63 21.69
N GLU A 92 -9.45 -11.74 21.33
CA GLU A 92 -10.43 -12.36 22.20
C GLU A 92 -9.77 -12.61 23.56
N LYS A 93 -10.24 -11.92 24.59
CA LYS A 93 -9.95 -12.27 25.98
C LYS A 93 -10.55 -13.65 26.23
N ARG A 94 -9.75 -14.68 25.96
CA ARG A 94 -10.09 -16.06 26.29
C ARG A 94 -10.11 -16.17 27.81
N GLU A 95 -11.31 -16.20 28.38
CA GLU A 95 -11.44 -16.53 29.80
C GLU A 95 -10.94 -17.96 30.02
N PRO A 96 -10.15 -18.20 31.08
CA PRO A 96 -9.70 -19.55 31.41
C PRO A 96 -10.90 -20.44 31.72
N GLN A 97 -11.03 -21.55 30.97
CA GLN A 97 -12.11 -22.53 31.13
C GLN A 97 -11.57 -23.86 31.66
N LEU A 98 -12.26 -24.44 32.64
CA LEU A 98 -11.99 -25.78 33.16
C LEU A 98 -13.03 -26.75 32.59
N PHE A 99 -12.56 -27.79 31.89
CA PHE A 99 -13.42 -28.85 31.36
C PHE A 99 -13.24 -30.13 32.18
N GLU A 100 -14.34 -30.64 32.72
CA GLU A 100 -14.36 -31.96 33.35
C GLU A 100 -14.72 -33.02 32.28
N VAL A 101 -13.73 -33.79 31.86
CA VAL A 101 -13.94 -34.89 30.91
C VAL A 101 -14.27 -36.17 31.69
N LYS A 102 -15.46 -36.73 31.47
CA LYS A 102 -15.89 -38.03 32.00
C LYS A 102 -16.18 -39.00 30.86
N GLY A 103 -15.67 -40.23 30.97
CA GLY A 103 -15.96 -41.33 30.05
C GLY A 103 -16.35 -42.59 30.81
N LYS A 104 -17.22 -43.42 30.22
CA LYS A 104 -17.45 -44.79 30.68
C LYS A 104 -16.43 -45.70 29.98
N ALA A 105 -15.81 -46.61 30.73
CA ALA A 105 -14.85 -47.60 30.24
C ALA A 105 -15.52 -48.72 29.41
N ALA A 106 -16.31 -48.37 28.39
CA ALA A 106 -16.98 -49.35 27.53
C ALA A 106 -16.16 -49.72 26.28
N ASN A 107 -15.03 -49.05 26.01
CA ASN A 107 -14.26 -49.22 24.77
C ASN A 107 -12.74 -49.37 24.99
N LEU A 108 -12.33 -50.15 25.99
CA LEU A 108 -10.97 -50.70 26.04
C LEU A 108 -11.03 -52.13 25.48
N ARG A 109 -10.62 -52.28 24.21
CA ARG A 109 -10.14 -53.55 23.65
C ARG A 109 -8.64 -53.65 23.88
#